data_AF-A0A2T7BCP7-F1
#
_entry.id   AF-A0A2T7BCP7-F1
#
_cell.length_a   1.000
_cell.length_b   1.000
_cell.length_c   1.000
_cell.angle_alpha   90.00
_cell.angle_beta   90.00
_cell.angle_gamma   90.00
#
_symmetry.space_group_name_H-M   'P 1'
#
loop_
_entity.id
_entity.type
_entity.pdbx_description
1 polymer ?
#
loop_
_entity_poly.entity_id
_entity_poly.type
_entity_poly.pdbx_seq_one_letter_code
_entity_poly.pdbx_strand_id
1 'polypeptide(L)'
;MSISKTRWNITADRITLYPFGQLFILGGALGLIFIGLITALHLLPGNQLPEYNTLLVLALLVSAGFILHGFTYIEFDRNTLRMRKVLFGFIPVLNVPFEKLYGIKLIQRVGAGAGIVYRLVYNADKYGKGITVSSGYGQKDKRAEDFSQTVIPAVHQFLDAAAPAAAPQPTVITEYEYFTWADDVFTVKVKKATNVIVGTCAIALGVYILYAGSDMGAIRQWGIGGACVVVGAIILGTLFTPINFNTRTRLIEKKAPSWAGGTQIPFDNIVDVHLVRHHRNGIYTHTAVSLKYQRAGSGKTGNLPIATLRDSRKIERLLAEINSIVKK
;
A
#
# COMPACT_ATOMS: atom_id res chain seq x y z
N MET A 1 24.29 -9.97 19.07
CA MET A 1 23.42 -9.88 17.86
C MET A 1 21.97 -10.00 18.30
N SER A 2 21.06 -9.11 17.88
CA SER A 2 19.65 -9.23 18.26
C SER A 2 18.94 -10.28 17.41
N ILE A 3 18.30 -11.26 18.06
CA ILE A 3 17.55 -12.37 17.43
C ILE A 3 16.26 -11.85 16.75
N SER A 4 15.72 -10.71 17.19
CA SER A 4 14.45 -10.18 16.67
C SER A 4 14.55 -9.54 15.28
N LYS A 5 15.75 -9.11 14.88
CA LYS A 5 15.98 -8.32 13.68
C LYS A 5 16.42 -9.22 12.52
N THR A 6 16.29 -8.71 11.30
CA THR A 6 16.79 -9.39 10.10
C THR A 6 18.24 -9.82 10.30
N ARG A 7 18.52 -11.07 9.95
CA ARG A 7 19.89 -11.59 9.78
C ARG A 7 20.13 -11.81 8.30
N TRP A 8 21.36 -11.60 7.85
CA TRP A 8 21.72 -11.82 6.47
C TRP A 8 23.09 -12.48 6.39
N ASN A 9 23.28 -13.27 5.34
CA ASN A 9 24.58 -13.80 4.94
C ASN A 9 24.80 -13.43 3.47
N ILE A 10 25.94 -12.83 3.17
CA ILE A 10 26.32 -12.41 1.82
C ILE A 10 27.58 -13.18 1.44
N THR A 11 27.48 -13.95 0.36
CA THR A 11 28.56 -14.69 -0.26
C THR A 11 28.64 -14.27 -1.74
N ALA A 12 29.76 -14.54 -2.43
CA ALA A 12 29.98 -14.08 -3.80
C ALA A 12 28.91 -14.54 -4.81
N ASP A 13 28.31 -15.70 -4.55
CA ASP A 13 27.31 -16.36 -5.38
C ASP A 13 25.89 -16.31 -4.80
N ARG A 14 25.74 -16.03 -3.50
CA ARG A 14 24.45 -16.13 -2.79
C ARG A 14 24.26 -15.07 -1.73
N ILE A 15 23.05 -14.53 -1.66
CA ILE A 15 22.58 -13.68 -0.55
C ILE A 15 21.41 -14.37 0.13
N THR A 16 21.49 -14.58 1.45
CA THR A 16 20.41 -15.20 2.23
C THR A 16 19.93 -14.25 3.32
N LEU A 17 18.62 -14.01 3.38
CA LEU A 17 17.96 -13.10 4.31
C LEU A 17 16.98 -13.85 5.21
N TYR A 18 17.02 -13.55 6.51
CA TYR A 18 16.14 -14.12 7.54
C TYR A 18 15.29 -13.00 8.18
N PRO A 19 14.14 -12.64 7.58
CA PRO A 19 13.36 -11.47 8.01
C PRO A 19 12.49 -11.69 9.25
N PHE A 20 12.21 -12.93 9.64
CA PHE A 20 11.20 -13.27 10.65
C PHE A 20 11.76 -13.57 12.05
N GLY A 21 12.92 -12.99 12.40
CA GLY A 21 13.60 -13.24 13.69
C GLY A 21 12.72 -12.98 14.93
N GLN A 22 11.83 -11.98 14.87
CA GLN A 22 10.87 -11.66 15.93
C GLN A 22 9.94 -12.83 16.32
N LEU A 23 9.69 -13.78 15.40
CA LEU A 23 8.83 -14.92 15.70
C LEU A 23 9.49 -15.94 16.63
N PHE A 24 10.83 -15.96 16.70
CA PHE A 24 11.53 -16.76 17.72
C PHE A 24 11.21 -16.25 19.13
N ILE A 25 11.20 -14.93 19.31
CA ILE A 25 10.87 -14.31 20.60
C ILE A 25 9.41 -14.55 20.93
N LEU A 26 8.50 -14.34 19.97
CA LEU A 26 7.08 -14.57 20.18
C LEU A 26 6.78 -16.03 20.52
N GLY A 27 7.35 -16.98 19.77
CA GLY A 27 7.18 -18.41 20.03
C GLY A 27 7.76 -18.84 21.38
N GLY A 28 8.93 -18.31 21.76
CA GLY A 28 9.51 -18.56 23.08
C GLY A 28 8.67 -17.98 24.23
N ALA A 29 8.21 -16.73 24.09
CA ALA A 29 7.35 -16.09 25.09
C ALA A 29 6.00 -16.80 25.24
N LEU A 30 5.34 -17.15 24.13
CA LEU A 30 4.12 -17.95 24.15
C LEU A 30 4.35 -19.32 24.80
N GLY A 31 5.47 -19.98 24.48
CA GLY A 31 5.87 -21.24 25.12
C GLY A 31 5.95 -21.11 26.64
N LEU A 32 6.63 -20.09 27.16
CA LEU A 32 6.74 -19.84 28.59
C LEU A 32 5.38 -19.54 29.25
N ILE A 33 4.54 -18.73 28.58
CA ILE A 33 3.18 -18.42 29.07
C ILE A 33 2.34 -19.69 29.15
N PHE A 34 2.37 -20.53 28.11
CA PHE A 34 1.60 -21.78 28.10
C PHE A 34 2.09 -22.77 29.15
N ILE A 35 3.40 -22.92 29.32
CA ILE A 35 3.97 -23.76 30.38
C ILE A 35 3.53 -23.25 31.76
N GLY A 36 3.62 -21.94 32.01
CA GLY A 36 3.22 -21.33 33.27
C GLY A 36 1.71 -21.49 33.57
N LEU A 37 0.86 -21.21 32.58
CA LEU A 37 -0.60 -21.36 32.70
C LEU A 37 -0.98 -22.80 33.03
N ILE A 38 -0.38 -23.76 32.33
CA ILE A 38 -0.72 -25.17 32.49
C ILE A 38 -0.19 -25.71 33.81
N THR A 39 1.01 -25.29 34.24
CA THR A 39 1.55 -25.63 35.56
C THR A 39 0.63 -25.09 36.66
N ALA A 40 0.17 -23.84 36.54
CA ALA A 40 -0.78 -23.26 37.49
C ALA A 40 -2.11 -24.03 37.54
N LEU A 41 -2.63 -24.48 36.40
CA LEU A 41 -3.86 -25.29 36.32
C LEU A 41 -3.69 -26.67 36.97
N HIS A 42 -2.51 -27.29 36.88
CA HIS A 42 -2.20 -28.57 37.52
C HIS A 42 -2.07 -28.46 39.05
N LEU A 43 -1.70 -27.28 39.56
CA LEU A 43 -1.57 -27.03 41.00
C LEU A 43 -2.93 -26.80 41.70
N LEU A 44 -4.02 -26.66 40.94
CA LEU A 44 -5.37 -26.52 41.51
C LEU A 44 -5.95 -27.89 41.90
N PRO A 45 -6.45 -28.05 43.14
CA PRO A 45 -7.01 -29.32 43.59
C PRO A 45 -8.26 -29.71 42.78
N GLY A 46 -8.28 -30.92 42.24
CA GLY A 46 -9.38 -31.48 41.45
C GLY A 46 -9.16 -31.54 39.93
N ASN A 47 -8.05 -31.00 39.40
CA ASN A 47 -7.83 -30.83 37.97
C ASN A 47 -6.95 -31.91 37.31
N GLN A 48 -7.27 -33.20 37.46
CA GLN A 48 -6.57 -34.31 36.78
C GLN A 48 -7.31 -34.82 35.53
N LEU A 49 -7.81 -33.91 34.68
CA LEU A 49 -8.49 -34.31 33.43
C LEU A 49 -7.48 -34.48 32.27
N PRO A 50 -7.57 -35.56 31.47
CA PRO A 50 -6.73 -35.78 30.27
C PRO A 50 -6.78 -34.63 29.24
N GLU A 51 -7.82 -33.80 29.30
CA GLU A 51 -8.05 -32.65 28.43
C GLU A 51 -6.94 -31.59 28.56
N TYR A 52 -6.32 -31.45 29.73
CA TYR A 52 -5.22 -30.49 29.95
C TYR A 52 -3.95 -30.87 29.18
N ASN A 53 -3.68 -32.16 29.01
CA ASN A 53 -2.53 -32.64 28.22
C ASN A 53 -2.74 -32.36 26.72
N THR A 54 -3.98 -32.47 26.24
CA THR A 54 -4.32 -32.14 24.84
C THR A 54 -4.13 -30.66 24.56
N LEU A 55 -4.56 -29.79 25.48
CA LEU A 55 -4.34 -28.36 25.40
C LEU A 55 -2.84 -28.00 25.47
N LEU A 56 -2.05 -28.71 26.29
CA LEU A 56 -0.59 -28.55 26.34
C LEU A 56 0.06 -28.87 25.00
N VAL A 57 -0.28 -30.01 24.41
CA VAL A 57 0.27 -30.42 23.11
C VAL A 57 -0.09 -29.39 22.04
N LEU A 58 -1.35 -28.94 21.98
CA LEU A 58 -1.78 -27.92 21.03
C LEU A 58 -1.02 -26.59 21.24
N ALA A 59 -0.89 -26.15 22.48
CA ALA A 59 -0.19 -24.92 22.83
C ALA A 59 1.31 -24.96 22.45
N LEU A 60 1.97 -26.10 22.72
CA LEU A 60 3.36 -26.34 22.31
C LEU A 60 3.49 -26.39 20.78
N LEU A 61 2.54 -27.00 20.08
CA LEU A 61 2.52 -27.02 18.61
C LEU A 61 2.37 -25.61 18.01
N VAL A 62 1.54 -24.76 18.60
CA VAL A 62 1.41 -23.35 18.17
C VAL A 62 2.73 -22.61 18.36
N SER A 63 3.34 -22.71 19.54
CA SER A 63 4.64 -22.09 19.81
C SER A 63 5.75 -22.62 18.91
N ALA A 64 5.80 -23.94 18.68
CA ALA A 64 6.71 -24.57 17.74
C ALA A 64 6.48 -24.06 16.31
N GLY A 65 5.22 -23.87 15.89
CA GLY A 65 4.87 -23.28 14.59
C GLY A 65 5.43 -21.87 14.40
N PHE A 66 5.38 -21.02 15.44
CA PHE A 66 6.00 -19.69 15.40
C PHE A 66 7.53 -19.75 15.28
N ILE A 67 8.18 -20.64 16.04
CA ILE A 67 9.63 -20.86 15.99
C ILE A 67 10.04 -21.36 14.60
N LEU A 68 9.34 -22.36 14.08
CA LEU A 68 9.56 -22.89 12.73
C LEU A 68 9.42 -21.78 11.69
N HIS A 69 8.37 -20.95 11.78
CA HIS A 69 8.19 -19.83 10.86
C HIS A 69 9.35 -18.83 10.91
N GLY A 70 9.99 -18.64 12.07
CA GLY A 70 11.20 -17.84 12.24
C GLY A 70 12.39 -18.29 11.39
N PHE A 71 12.49 -19.58 11.05
CA PHE A 71 13.51 -20.12 10.15
C PHE A 71 13.27 -19.85 8.67
N THR A 72 12.14 -19.23 8.32
CA THR A 72 11.85 -18.85 6.94
C THR A 72 12.88 -17.86 6.41
N TYR A 73 13.47 -18.18 5.26
CA TYR A 73 14.47 -17.32 4.62
C TYR A 73 14.17 -17.06 3.16
N ILE A 74 14.83 -16.04 2.63
CA ILE A 74 14.80 -15.65 1.24
C ILE A 74 16.23 -15.70 0.75
N GLU A 75 16.47 -16.45 -0.33
CA GLU A 75 17.77 -16.54 -0.96
C GLU A 75 17.72 -15.92 -2.36
N PHE A 76 18.80 -15.25 -2.72
CA PHE A 76 19.10 -14.78 -4.06
C PHE A 76 20.33 -15.54 -4.51
N ASP A 77 20.18 -16.34 -5.55
CA ASP A 77 21.25 -17.17 -6.10
C ASP A 77 21.65 -16.62 -7.47
N ARG A 78 22.93 -16.26 -7.59
CA ARG A 78 23.51 -15.70 -8.81
C ARG A 78 23.74 -16.76 -9.89
N ASN A 79 23.99 -18.01 -9.52
CA ASN A 79 24.24 -19.08 -10.48
C ASN A 79 22.96 -19.48 -11.20
N THR A 80 21.84 -19.51 -10.47
CA THR A 80 20.52 -19.84 -11.03
C THR A 80 19.73 -18.62 -11.48
N LEU A 81 20.24 -17.40 -11.22
CA LEU A 81 19.59 -16.10 -11.51
C LEU A 81 18.16 -16.02 -10.96
N ARG A 82 17.96 -16.59 -9.77
CA ARG A 82 16.64 -16.81 -9.17
C ARG A 82 16.64 -16.46 -7.69
N MET A 83 15.50 -15.93 -7.26
CA MET A 83 15.17 -15.74 -5.86
C MET A 83 14.23 -16.85 -5.42
N ARG A 84 14.52 -17.46 -4.28
CA ARG A 84 13.68 -18.48 -3.66
C ARG A 84 13.28 -18.06 -2.25
N LYS A 85 12.03 -18.29 -1.90
CA LYS A 85 11.55 -18.19 -0.52
C LYS A 85 11.37 -19.60 0.03
N VAL A 86 12.04 -19.89 1.13
CA VAL A 86 12.00 -21.21 1.78
C VAL A 86 11.34 -21.07 3.15
N LEU A 87 10.12 -21.59 3.26
CA LEU A 87 9.33 -21.64 4.48
C LEU A 87 9.91 -22.69 5.44
N PHE A 88 9.96 -22.37 6.74
CA PHE A 88 10.49 -23.23 7.80
C PHE A 88 11.94 -23.67 7.64
N GLY A 89 12.67 -23.09 6.68
CA GLY A 89 14.05 -23.45 6.37
C GLY A 89 14.22 -24.60 5.37
N PHE A 90 13.15 -25.32 5.00
CA PHE A 90 13.24 -26.48 4.10
C PHE A 90 12.16 -26.57 3.01
N ILE A 91 11.03 -25.85 3.12
CA ILE A 91 9.93 -25.93 2.14
C ILE A 91 10.04 -24.77 1.15
N PRO A 92 10.48 -24.96 -0.11
CA PRO A 92 10.49 -23.88 -1.10
C PRO A 92 9.05 -23.53 -1.50
N VAL A 93 8.61 -22.31 -1.19
CA VAL A 93 7.23 -21.85 -1.45
C VAL A 93 7.15 -20.84 -2.60
N LEU A 94 8.28 -20.29 -3.02
CA LEU A 94 8.32 -19.31 -4.11
C LEU A 94 9.65 -19.42 -4.84
N ASN A 95 9.62 -19.35 -6.17
CA ASN A 95 10.81 -19.32 -7.02
C ASN A 95 10.56 -18.33 -8.16
N VAL A 96 11.32 -17.24 -8.21
CA VAL A 96 11.12 -16.13 -9.15
C VAL A 96 12.44 -15.78 -9.83
N PRO A 97 12.50 -15.70 -11.17
CA PRO A 97 13.69 -15.25 -11.88
C PRO A 97 13.98 -13.75 -11.62
N PHE A 98 15.26 -13.37 -11.63
CA PHE A 98 15.68 -12.00 -11.36
C PHE A 98 15.07 -10.98 -12.33
N GLU A 99 14.86 -11.33 -13.60
CA GLU A 99 14.19 -10.49 -14.60
C GLU A 99 12.79 -10.02 -14.20
N LYS A 100 12.08 -10.77 -13.34
CA LYS A 100 10.74 -10.40 -12.86
C LYS A 100 10.78 -9.52 -11.62
N LEU A 101 11.95 -9.30 -11.04
CA LEU A 101 12.16 -8.50 -9.84
C LEU A 101 12.61 -7.09 -10.21
N TYR A 102 11.99 -6.10 -9.58
CA TYR A 102 12.38 -4.70 -9.74
C TYR A 102 13.49 -4.31 -8.77
N GLY A 103 13.36 -4.75 -7.52
CA GLY A 103 14.30 -4.39 -6.45
C GLY A 103 13.64 -4.17 -5.11
N ILE A 104 14.42 -3.74 -4.13
CA ILE A 104 13.98 -3.55 -2.76
C ILE A 104 13.50 -2.10 -2.57
N LYS A 105 12.26 -1.92 -2.13
CA LYS A 105 11.70 -0.61 -1.77
C LYS A 105 11.50 -0.50 -0.26
N LEU A 106 11.76 0.71 0.25
CA LEU A 106 11.39 1.13 1.59
C LEU A 106 9.87 1.39 1.63
N ILE A 107 9.17 0.76 2.58
CA ILE A 107 7.77 1.04 2.87
C ILE A 107 7.66 1.55 4.31
N GLN A 108 7.21 2.79 4.46
CA GLN A 108 6.90 3.38 5.74
C GLN A 108 5.51 2.92 6.22
N ARG A 109 5.43 2.41 7.44
CA ARG A 109 4.17 2.11 8.12
C ARG A 109 3.74 3.36 8.90
N VAL A 110 2.52 3.82 8.67
CA VAL A 110 1.91 4.96 9.35
C VAL A 110 0.87 4.44 10.34
N GLY A 111 0.87 4.93 11.59
CA GLY A 111 -0.06 4.53 12.67
C GLY A 111 0.62 3.97 13.92
N ALA A 112 -0.14 3.28 14.78
CA ALA A 112 0.41 2.59 15.97
C ALA A 112 1.42 1.52 15.54
N GLY A 113 2.70 1.68 15.91
CA GLY A 113 3.80 0.87 15.38
C GLY A 113 4.48 1.48 14.14
N ALA A 114 4.52 2.82 14.05
CA ALA A 114 5.23 3.56 13.02
C ALA A 114 6.68 3.04 12.89
N GLY A 115 7.06 2.68 11.67
CA GLY A 115 8.32 2.00 11.41
C GLY A 115 8.55 1.79 9.93
N ILE A 116 9.71 1.24 9.60
CA ILE A 116 10.13 1.00 8.22
C ILE A 116 10.27 -0.50 7.97
N VAL A 117 9.83 -0.93 6.79
CA VAL A 117 9.98 -2.31 6.30
C VAL A 117 10.46 -2.28 4.86
N TYR A 118 11.47 -3.06 4.56
CA TYR A 118 11.95 -3.26 3.21
C TYR A 118 11.21 -4.44 2.57
N ARG A 119 10.74 -4.21 1.34
CA ARG A 119 10.07 -5.23 0.54
C ARG A 119 10.67 -5.32 -0.84
N LEU A 120 10.91 -6.54 -1.29
CA LEU A 120 11.25 -6.83 -2.67
C LEU A 120 9.99 -6.76 -3.52
N VAL A 121 10.07 -6.07 -4.65
CA VAL A 121 8.92 -5.79 -5.50
C VAL A 121 9.14 -6.36 -6.91
N TYR A 122 8.06 -6.77 -7.56
CA TYR A 122 8.08 -7.32 -8.92
C TYR A 122 8.07 -6.20 -9.97
N ASN A 123 8.66 -6.44 -11.14
CA ASN A 123 8.60 -5.54 -12.29
C ASN A 123 7.18 -5.32 -12.81
N ALA A 124 6.36 -6.38 -12.80
CA ALA A 124 4.96 -6.30 -13.19
C ALA A 124 4.11 -5.53 -12.16
N ASP A 125 4.55 -5.45 -10.91
CA ASP A 125 3.79 -4.84 -9.81
C ASP A 125 4.68 -4.03 -8.86
N LYS A 126 5.34 -3.00 -9.40
CA LYS A 126 6.27 -2.09 -8.71
C LYS A 126 5.67 -1.34 -7.53
N TYR A 127 4.35 -1.31 -7.41
CA TYR A 127 3.62 -0.72 -6.29
C TYR A 127 2.80 -1.75 -5.49
N GLY A 128 3.04 -3.04 -5.70
CA GLY A 128 2.37 -4.15 -5.03
C GLY A 128 2.81 -4.44 -3.60
N LYS A 129 2.16 -5.43 -2.97
CA LYS A 129 2.49 -5.89 -1.61
C LYS A 129 3.96 -6.30 -1.48
N GLY A 130 4.56 -6.83 -2.55
CA GLY A 130 5.92 -7.33 -2.55
C GLY A 130 6.16 -8.46 -1.56
N ILE A 131 7.41 -8.89 -1.47
CA ILE A 131 7.87 -9.90 -0.52
C ILE A 131 8.63 -9.19 0.58
N THR A 132 8.24 -9.42 1.84
CA THR A 132 8.94 -8.87 2.99
C THR A 132 10.35 -9.46 3.08
N VAL A 133 11.37 -8.63 2.93
CA VAL A 133 12.80 -9.02 3.00
C VAL A 133 13.48 -8.55 4.27
N SER A 134 12.83 -7.70 5.07
CA SER A 134 13.32 -7.28 6.38
C SER A 134 12.27 -7.46 7.48
N SER A 135 12.76 -7.56 8.72
CA SER A 135 11.99 -7.29 9.92
C SER A 135 11.44 -5.86 9.93
N GLY A 136 10.42 -5.60 10.74
CA GLY A 136 10.01 -4.24 11.09
C GLY A 136 11.11 -3.53 11.87
N TYR A 137 11.55 -2.38 11.38
CA TYR A 137 12.49 -1.50 12.06
C TYR A 137 11.79 -0.23 12.56
N GLY A 138 12.32 0.35 13.63
CA GLY A 138 11.92 1.71 14.03
C GLY A 138 12.48 2.75 13.04
N GLN A 139 11.99 3.99 13.11
CA GLN A 139 12.45 5.06 12.22
C GLN A 139 13.94 5.42 12.37
N LYS A 140 14.54 5.17 13.55
CA LYS A 140 15.95 5.47 13.88
C LYS A 140 16.73 4.22 14.29
N ASP A 141 16.50 3.10 13.61
CA ASP A 141 17.14 1.83 13.94
C ASP A 141 18.45 1.65 13.17
N LYS A 142 19.59 1.57 13.87
CA LYS A 142 20.92 1.37 13.26
C LYS A 142 20.98 0.13 12.37
N ARG A 143 20.26 -0.94 12.72
CA ARG A 143 20.18 -2.15 11.89
C ARG A 143 19.50 -1.91 10.54
N ALA A 144 18.58 -0.95 10.47
CA ALA A 144 17.92 -0.60 9.21
C ALA A 144 18.86 0.18 8.28
N GLU A 145 19.73 1.00 8.87
CA GLU A 145 20.80 1.70 8.15
C GLU A 145 21.82 0.70 7.60
N ASP A 146 22.34 -0.20 8.44
CA ASP A 146 23.27 -1.27 8.02
C ASP A 146 22.68 -2.12 6.88
N PHE A 147 21.39 -2.48 7.00
CA PHE A 147 20.68 -3.23 5.96
C PHE A 147 20.58 -2.42 4.66
N SER A 148 20.31 -1.11 4.74
CA SER A 148 20.21 -0.23 3.58
C SER A 148 21.53 0.02 2.88
N GLN A 149 22.64 0.06 3.62
CA GLN A 149 23.97 0.33 3.07
C GLN A 149 24.65 -0.94 2.56
N THR A 150 24.33 -2.12 3.14
CA THR A 150 25.03 -3.37 2.81
C THR A 150 24.19 -4.30 1.93
N VAL A 151 22.97 -4.62 2.38
CA VAL A 151 22.16 -5.68 1.74
C VAL A 151 21.49 -5.16 0.47
N ILE A 152 20.92 -3.95 0.51
CA ILE A 152 20.21 -3.40 -0.64
C ILE A 152 21.14 -3.27 -1.86
N PRO A 153 22.35 -2.66 -1.76
CA PRO A 153 23.25 -2.56 -2.90
C PRO A 153 23.71 -3.92 -3.41
N ALA A 154 24.00 -4.88 -2.51
CA ALA A 154 24.40 -6.23 -2.90
C ALA A 154 23.30 -6.96 -3.69
N VAL A 155 22.04 -6.85 -3.24
CA VAL A 155 20.89 -7.43 -3.96
C VAL A 155 20.70 -6.73 -5.30
N HIS A 156 20.80 -5.40 -5.37
CA HIS A 156 20.69 -4.67 -6.63
C HIS A 156 21.81 -5.05 -7.60
N GLN A 157 23.04 -5.21 -7.13
CA GLN A 157 24.15 -5.69 -7.97
C GLN A 157 23.86 -7.09 -8.56
N PHE A 158 23.24 -7.99 -7.80
CA PHE A 158 22.84 -9.31 -8.30
C PHE A 158 21.73 -9.22 -9.35
N LEU A 159 20.76 -8.32 -9.15
CA LEU A 159 19.67 -8.09 -10.10
C LEU A 159 20.19 -7.45 -11.39
N ASP A 160 21.01 -6.40 -11.28
CA ASP A 160 21.56 -5.65 -12.42
C ASP A 160 22.52 -6.50 -13.26
N ALA A 161 23.27 -7.42 -12.62
CA ALA A 161 24.14 -8.35 -13.34
C ALA A 161 23.35 -9.39 -14.18
N ALA A 162 22.15 -9.75 -13.75
CA ALA A 162 21.31 -10.75 -14.41
C ALA A 162 20.36 -10.15 -15.44
N ALA A 163 19.84 -8.98 -15.15
CA ALA A 163 18.90 -8.24 -15.97
C ALA A 163 19.21 -6.75 -15.77
N PRO A 164 20.21 -6.20 -16.50
CA PRO A 164 20.55 -4.80 -16.38
C PRO A 164 19.29 -3.98 -16.58
N ALA A 165 18.96 -3.15 -15.59
CA ALA A 165 17.79 -2.29 -15.68
C ALA A 165 17.83 -1.57 -17.02
N ALA A 166 16.83 -1.82 -17.87
CA ALA A 166 16.76 -1.14 -19.15
C ALA A 166 16.88 0.36 -18.87
N ALA A 167 17.86 1.02 -19.49
CA ALA A 167 18.09 2.44 -19.29
C ALA A 167 16.73 3.15 -19.43
N PRO A 168 16.38 4.08 -18.52
CA PRO A 168 15.11 4.77 -18.57
C PRO A 168 15.04 5.50 -19.91
N GLN A 169 14.43 4.86 -20.91
CA GLN A 169 14.25 5.50 -22.19
C GLN A 169 13.32 6.67 -21.92
N PRO A 170 13.71 7.90 -22.28
CA PRO A 170 12.82 9.03 -22.18
C PRO A 170 11.65 8.73 -23.12
N THR A 171 10.55 8.21 -22.56
CA THR A 171 9.32 8.03 -23.31
C THR A 171 8.84 9.43 -23.63
N VAL A 172 9.12 9.91 -24.84
CA VAL A 172 8.53 11.14 -25.34
C VAL A 172 7.02 10.91 -25.36
N ILE A 173 6.31 11.62 -24.50
CA ILE A 173 4.87 11.49 -24.38
C ILE A 173 4.25 12.30 -25.50
N THR A 174 3.91 11.62 -26.59
CA THR A 174 3.18 12.21 -27.72
C THR A 174 1.67 12.21 -27.47
N GLU A 175 1.16 11.28 -26.67
CA GLU A 175 -0.26 11.10 -26.39
C GLU A 175 -0.54 11.00 -24.89
N TYR A 176 -1.59 11.69 -24.42
CA TYR A 176 -1.99 11.69 -23.01
C TYR A 176 -3.16 10.73 -22.77
N GLU A 177 -2.91 9.63 -22.05
CA GLU A 177 -3.94 8.65 -21.72
C GLU A 177 -4.84 9.19 -20.61
N TYR A 178 -4.27 9.86 -19.60
CA TYR A 178 -4.98 10.29 -18.39
C TYR A 178 -5.41 11.76 -18.43
N PHE A 179 -4.93 12.53 -19.41
CA PHE A 179 -5.28 13.93 -19.60
C PHE A 179 -5.92 14.17 -20.97
N THR A 180 -6.86 15.11 -21.04
CA THR A 180 -7.27 15.74 -22.29
C THR A 180 -6.54 17.06 -22.42
N TRP A 181 -5.92 17.30 -23.57
CA TRP A 181 -5.19 18.53 -23.86
C TRP A 181 -6.03 19.44 -24.76
N ALA A 182 -6.26 20.67 -24.31
CA ALA A 182 -6.87 21.74 -25.08
C ALA A 182 -6.29 23.08 -24.61
N ASP A 183 -5.83 23.93 -25.54
CA ASP A 183 -5.37 25.31 -25.26
C ASP A 183 -4.40 25.44 -24.07
N ASP A 184 -3.36 24.61 -24.01
CA ASP A 184 -2.37 24.57 -22.91
C ASP A 184 -2.94 24.24 -21.52
N VAL A 185 -4.15 23.69 -21.50
CA VAL A 185 -4.81 23.16 -20.31
C VAL A 185 -4.94 21.64 -20.43
N PHE A 186 -4.34 20.94 -19.48
CA PHE A 186 -4.46 19.49 -19.33
C PHE A 186 -5.51 19.16 -18.27
N THR A 187 -6.67 18.65 -18.69
CA THR A 187 -7.74 18.24 -17.77
C THR A 187 -7.65 16.75 -17.47
N VAL A 188 -7.69 16.38 -16.18
CA VAL A 188 -7.66 14.97 -15.74
C VAL A 188 -8.93 14.25 -16.19
N LYS A 189 -8.77 13.12 -16.91
CA LYS A 189 -9.87 12.23 -17.27
C LYS A 189 -10.35 11.46 -16.04
N VAL A 190 -11.58 11.70 -15.61
CA VAL A 190 -12.18 10.99 -14.48
C VAL A 190 -13.21 9.98 -15.00
N LYS A 191 -13.06 8.71 -14.63
CA LYS A 191 -14.08 7.68 -14.90
C LYS A 191 -15.27 7.89 -13.98
N LYS A 192 -16.22 8.68 -14.48
CA LYS A 192 -17.38 9.19 -13.73
C LYS A 192 -18.63 8.33 -13.83
N ALA A 193 -18.61 7.26 -14.63
CA ALA A 193 -19.77 6.40 -14.88
C ALA A 193 -20.40 5.85 -13.60
N THR A 194 -19.60 5.41 -12.63
CA THR A 194 -20.11 4.92 -11.34
C THR A 194 -20.83 6.01 -10.55
N ASN A 195 -20.30 7.23 -10.52
CA ASN A 195 -20.94 8.35 -9.82
C ASN A 195 -22.25 8.74 -10.51
N VAL A 196 -22.32 8.67 -11.85
CA VAL A 196 -23.57 8.87 -12.59
C VAL A 196 -24.61 7.84 -12.17
N ILE A 197 -24.27 6.54 -12.25
CA ILE A 197 -25.21 5.45 -11.92
C ILE A 197 -25.69 5.58 -10.47
N VAL A 198 -24.76 5.68 -9.51
CA VAL A 198 -25.10 5.74 -8.09
C VAL A 198 -25.88 7.01 -7.75
N GLY A 199 -25.46 8.16 -8.30
CA GLY A 199 -26.13 9.44 -8.07
C GLY A 199 -27.56 9.45 -8.63
N THR A 200 -27.75 8.97 -9.86
CA THR A 200 -29.08 8.87 -10.48
C THR A 200 -29.98 7.89 -9.73
N CYS A 201 -29.47 6.71 -9.32
CA CYS A 201 -30.24 5.76 -8.53
C CYS A 201 -30.66 6.34 -7.17
N ALA A 202 -29.76 7.07 -6.49
CA ALA A 202 -30.07 7.72 -5.21
C ALA A 202 -31.17 8.79 -5.35
N ILE A 203 -31.12 9.60 -6.42
CA ILE A 203 -32.19 10.57 -6.72
C ILE A 203 -33.50 9.86 -7.03
N ALA A 204 -33.49 8.84 -7.90
CA ALA A 204 -34.68 8.09 -8.27
C ALA A 204 -35.34 7.44 -7.05
N LEU A 205 -34.54 6.83 -6.16
CA LEU A 205 -35.02 6.28 -4.90
C LEU A 205 -35.60 7.36 -3.98
N GLY A 206 -34.92 8.50 -3.87
CA GLY A 206 -35.39 9.63 -3.06
C GLY A 206 -36.73 10.18 -3.54
N VAL A 207 -36.87 10.40 -4.86
CA VAL A 207 -38.12 10.84 -5.48
C VAL A 207 -39.23 9.80 -5.29
N TYR A 208 -38.92 8.51 -5.46
CA TYR A 208 -39.88 7.44 -5.20
C TYR A 208 -40.39 7.45 -3.76
N ILE A 209 -39.51 7.60 -2.76
CA ILE A 209 -39.89 7.70 -1.35
C ILE A 209 -40.74 8.96 -1.09
N LEU A 210 -40.39 10.09 -1.70
CA LEU A 210 -41.16 11.33 -1.58
C LEU A 210 -42.54 11.26 -2.25
N TYR A 211 -42.74 10.38 -3.23
CA TYR A 211 -44.02 10.24 -3.94
C TYR A 211 -44.89 9.09 -3.42
N ALA A 212 -44.32 7.91 -3.22
CA ALA A 212 -45.00 6.68 -2.82
C ALA A 212 -45.03 6.45 -1.30
N GLY A 213 -44.25 7.21 -0.53
CA GLY A 213 -44.17 7.08 0.93
C GLY A 213 -45.29 7.79 1.69
N SER A 214 -46.50 7.91 1.13
CA SER A 214 -47.64 8.62 1.76
C SER A 214 -48.00 8.09 3.14
N ASP A 215 -47.72 6.81 3.40
CA ASP A 215 -48.00 6.15 4.67
C ASP A 215 -46.90 6.39 5.72
N MET A 216 -45.77 6.99 5.31
CA MET A 216 -44.74 7.48 6.21
C MET A 216 -45.07 8.91 6.60
N GLY A 217 -45.24 9.19 7.90
CA GLY A 217 -45.47 10.57 8.37
C GLY A 217 -44.48 11.57 7.77
N ALA A 218 -44.96 12.77 7.43
CA ALA A 218 -44.29 13.73 6.57
C ALA A 218 -42.80 13.99 6.92
N ILE A 219 -42.48 14.08 8.21
CA ILE A 219 -41.10 14.30 8.69
C ILE A 219 -40.18 13.16 8.27
N ARG A 220 -40.63 11.91 8.37
CA ARG A 220 -39.84 10.72 8.00
C ARG A 220 -39.68 10.60 6.49
N GLN A 221 -40.74 10.92 5.75
CA GLN A 221 -40.73 10.92 4.29
C GLN A 221 -39.74 11.95 3.74
N TRP A 222 -39.81 13.20 4.21
CA TRP A 222 -38.86 14.25 3.83
C TRP A 222 -37.44 13.98 4.34
N GLY A 223 -37.30 13.46 5.56
CA GLY A 223 -35.99 13.13 6.13
C GLY A 223 -35.23 12.09 5.31
N ILE A 224 -35.88 10.99 4.93
CA ILE A 224 -35.23 9.90 4.18
C ILE A 224 -35.17 10.22 2.68
N GLY A 225 -36.31 10.57 2.08
CA GLY A 225 -36.42 10.86 0.65
C GLY A 225 -35.61 12.09 0.25
N GLY A 226 -35.75 13.18 1.01
CA GLY A 226 -34.98 14.40 0.80
C GLY A 226 -33.48 14.18 0.97
N ALA A 227 -33.04 13.44 2.00
CA ALA A 227 -31.63 13.11 2.16
C ALA A 227 -31.08 12.30 0.98
N CYS A 228 -31.83 11.32 0.46
CA CYS A 228 -31.42 10.54 -0.71
C CYS A 228 -31.24 11.42 -1.96
N VAL A 229 -32.17 12.36 -2.21
CA VAL A 229 -32.07 13.33 -3.32
C VAL A 229 -30.85 14.23 -3.14
N VAL A 230 -30.64 14.79 -1.94
CA VAL A 230 -29.50 15.67 -1.64
C VAL A 230 -28.17 14.92 -1.81
N VAL A 231 -28.06 13.70 -1.28
CA VAL A 231 -26.85 12.87 -1.45
C VAL A 231 -26.61 12.55 -2.91
N GLY A 232 -27.63 12.14 -3.66
CA GLY A 232 -27.52 11.87 -5.09
C GLY A 232 -27.09 13.12 -5.88
N ALA A 233 -27.65 14.29 -5.57
CA ALA A 233 -27.27 15.57 -6.16
C ALA A 233 -25.81 15.94 -5.83
N ILE A 234 -25.34 15.71 -4.60
CA ILE A 234 -23.94 15.93 -4.22
C ILE A 234 -23.01 15.00 -5.03
N ILE A 235 -23.34 13.72 -5.16
CA ILE A 235 -22.57 12.74 -5.93
C ILE A 235 -22.48 13.17 -7.40
N LEU A 236 -23.60 13.56 -8.01
CA LEU A 236 -23.62 14.08 -9.38
C LEU A 236 -22.89 15.43 -9.50
N GLY A 237 -22.92 16.28 -8.47
CA GLY A 237 -22.15 17.52 -8.42
C GLY A 237 -20.65 17.31 -8.61
N THR A 238 -20.11 16.17 -8.16
CA THR A 238 -18.69 15.81 -8.39
C THR A 238 -18.33 15.67 -9.88
N LEU A 239 -19.32 15.46 -10.76
CA LEU A 239 -19.12 15.40 -12.21
C LEU A 239 -18.64 16.73 -12.78
N PHE A 240 -18.93 17.84 -12.13
CA PHE A 240 -18.57 19.19 -12.59
C PHE A 240 -17.32 19.74 -11.88
N THR A 241 -16.52 18.86 -11.26
CA THR A 241 -15.28 19.22 -10.56
C THR A 241 -14.02 18.73 -11.30
N PRO A 242 -13.70 19.25 -12.49
CA PRO A 242 -12.47 18.89 -13.18
C PRO A 242 -11.23 19.43 -12.42
N ILE A 243 -10.13 18.71 -12.59
CA ILE A 243 -8.80 19.14 -12.19
C ILE A 243 -8.05 19.50 -13.48
N ASN A 244 -7.66 20.76 -13.59
CA ASN A 244 -6.98 21.33 -14.75
C ASN A 244 -5.55 21.68 -14.38
N PHE A 245 -4.61 21.36 -15.26
CA PHE A 245 -3.22 21.76 -15.18
C PHE A 245 -2.98 22.76 -16.31
N ASN A 246 -2.83 24.03 -15.97
CA ASN A 246 -2.58 25.09 -16.94
C ASN A 246 -1.07 25.35 -17.02
N THR A 247 -0.46 25.01 -18.15
CA THR A 247 0.99 25.19 -18.33
C THR A 247 1.37 26.66 -18.55
N ARG A 248 0.47 27.48 -19.12
CA ARG A 248 0.71 28.91 -19.34
C ARG A 248 0.77 29.70 -18.04
N THR A 249 -0.14 29.44 -17.11
CA THR A 249 -0.16 30.11 -15.80
C THR A 249 0.61 29.35 -14.73
N ARG A 250 1.07 28.12 -15.01
CA ARG A 250 1.72 27.20 -14.07
C ARG A 250 0.85 26.96 -12.82
N LEU A 251 -0.46 26.80 -13.00
CA LEU A 251 -1.44 26.57 -11.94
C LEU A 251 -2.18 25.25 -12.15
N ILE A 252 -2.37 24.51 -11.06
CA ILE A 252 -3.36 23.43 -10.98
C ILE A 252 -4.64 24.01 -10.40
N GLU A 253 -5.72 23.94 -11.16
CA GLU A 253 -7.04 24.40 -10.76
C GLU A 253 -7.96 23.22 -10.51
N LYS A 254 -8.38 23.04 -9.27
CA LYS A 254 -9.50 22.17 -8.94
C LYS A 254 -10.76 23.02 -8.91
N LYS A 255 -11.61 22.87 -9.93
CA LYS A 255 -12.96 23.46 -9.90
C LYS A 255 -13.78 22.73 -8.84
N ALA A 256 -14.38 23.48 -7.94
CA ALA A 256 -15.35 22.96 -6.99
C ALA A 256 -16.75 23.46 -7.40
N PRO A 257 -17.84 22.84 -6.90
CA PRO A 257 -19.15 23.45 -7.01
C PRO A 257 -19.10 24.88 -6.45
N SER A 258 -19.91 25.79 -6.99
CA SER A 258 -19.88 27.23 -6.67
C SER A 258 -19.89 27.54 -5.16
N TRP A 259 -20.52 26.69 -4.36
CA TRP A 259 -20.61 26.82 -2.90
C TRP A 259 -19.37 26.34 -2.11
N ALA A 260 -18.46 25.56 -2.72
CA ALA A 260 -17.34 24.93 -2.02
C ALA A 260 -15.99 25.63 -2.21
N GLY A 261 -15.90 26.61 -3.11
CA GLY A 261 -14.68 27.36 -3.41
C GLY A 261 -13.63 26.53 -4.16
N GLY A 262 -13.22 26.99 -5.34
CA GLY A 262 -12.14 26.35 -6.10
C GLY A 262 -10.80 26.39 -5.36
N THR A 263 -9.91 25.47 -5.67
CA THR A 263 -8.53 25.50 -5.16
C THR A 263 -7.56 25.69 -6.32
N GLN A 264 -6.70 26.70 -6.23
CA GLN A 264 -5.60 26.94 -7.17
C GLN A 264 -4.27 26.63 -6.48
N ILE A 265 -3.42 25.86 -7.14
CA ILE A 265 -2.15 25.39 -6.60
C ILE A 265 -1.06 25.68 -7.64
N PRO A 266 -0.09 26.57 -7.35
CA PRO A 266 1.07 26.78 -8.20
C PRO A 266 1.88 25.50 -8.39
N PHE A 267 2.42 25.28 -9.59
CA PHE A 267 3.30 24.14 -9.88
C PHE A 267 4.52 24.14 -8.96
N ASP A 268 5.03 25.32 -8.63
CA ASP A 268 6.22 25.48 -7.78
C ASP A 268 5.94 25.10 -6.31
N ASN A 269 4.67 24.99 -5.92
CA ASN A 269 4.26 24.51 -4.60
C ASN A 269 4.08 22.98 -4.55
N ILE A 270 4.27 22.27 -5.65
CA ILE A 270 4.22 20.80 -5.68
C ILE A 270 5.50 20.28 -5.03
N VAL A 271 5.34 19.51 -3.95
CA VAL A 271 6.46 18.95 -3.20
C VAL A 271 6.83 17.57 -3.73
N ASP A 272 5.83 16.70 -3.90
CA ASP A 272 6.04 15.32 -4.31
C ASP A 272 4.73 14.68 -4.82
N VAL A 273 4.84 13.54 -5.50
CA VAL A 273 3.71 12.68 -5.85
C VAL A 273 3.58 11.55 -4.82
N HIS A 274 2.55 11.63 -4.00
CA HIS A 274 2.24 10.62 -2.99
C HIS A 274 1.42 9.46 -3.59
N LEU A 275 1.89 8.24 -3.36
CA LEU A 275 1.22 7.00 -3.75
C LEU A 275 0.72 6.27 -2.51
N VAL A 276 -0.59 6.25 -2.29
CA VAL A 276 -1.22 5.61 -1.13
C VAL A 276 -1.88 4.30 -1.57
N ARG A 277 -1.52 3.19 -0.91
CA ARG A 277 -2.05 1.87 -1.23
C ARG A 277 -3.23 1.53 -0.33
N HIS A 278 -4.33 1.11 -0.94
CA HIS A 278 -5.51 0.65 -0.23
C HIS A 278 -5.61 -0.87 -0.29
N HIS A 279 -5.79 -1.46 0.90
CA HIS A 279 -5.98 -2.89 1.09
C HIS A 279 -7.34 -3.13 1.75
N ARG A 280 -8.10 -4.12 1.26
CA ARG A 280 -9.31 -4.62 1.90
C ARG A 280 -9.07 -6.07 2.28
N ASN A 281 -9.22 -6.41 3.56
CA ASN A 281 -8.98 -7.76 4.09
C ASN A 281 -7.59 -8.34 3.69
N GLY A 282 -6.56 -7.48 3.67
CA GLY A 282 -5.20 -7.89 3.29
C GLY A 282 -4.96 -8.08 1.79
N ILE A 283 -5.98 -7.91 0.94
CA ILE A 283 -5.90 -7.95 -0.52
C ILE A 283 -5.72 -6.53 -1.06
N TYR A 284 -4.74 -6.34 -1.93
CA TYR A 284 -4.53 -5.07 -2.62
C TYR A 284 -5.74 -4.73 -3.50
N THR A 285 -6.29 -3.54 -3.33
CA THR A 285 -7.49 -3.12 -4.07
C THR A 285 -7.16 -2.08 -5.14
N HIS A 286 -6.38 -1.05 -4.78
CA HIS A 286 -5.93 0.02 -5.69
C HIS A 286 -4.88 0.90 -5.02
N THR A 287 -4.20 1.73 -5.82
CA THR A 287 -3.31 2.80 -5.39
C THR A 287 -3.94 4.14 -5.74
N ALA A 288 -4.11 5.01 -4.76
CA ALA A 288 -4.47 6.41 -4.96
C ALA A 288 -3.20 7.23 -5.24
N VAL A 289 -3.17 7.93 -6.37
CA VAL A 289 -2.11 8.86 -6.77
C VAL A 289 -2.58 10.26 -6.41
N SER A 290 -1.84 10.92 -5.52
CA SER A 290 -2.15 12.28 -5.05
C SER A 290 -0.93 13.18 -5.18
N LEU A 291 -1.13 14.42 -5.59
CA LEU A 291 -0.09 15.45 -5.53
C LEU A 291 -0.05 16.02 -4.12
N LYS A 292 1.12 16.01 -3.51
CA LYS A 292 1.37 16.71 -2.26
C LYS A 292 1.89 18.10 -2.59
N TYR A 293 1.24 19.11 -2.01
CA TYR A 293 1.60 20.50 -2.24
C TYR A 293 1.70 21.24 -0.91
N GLN A 294 2.53 22.28 -0.88
CA GLN A 294 2.60 23.18 0.26
C GLN A 294 1.59 24.31 0.08
N ARG A 295 0.75 24.54 1.10
CA ARG A 295 -0.25 25.61 1.04
C ARG A 295 0.43 26.95 1.38
N ALA A 296 0.33 27.91 0.45
CA ALA A 296 0.91 29.24 0.59
C ALA A 296 0.60 29.86 1.96
N GLY A 297 1.63 30.37 2.64
CA GLY A 297 1.52 31.09 3.91
C GLY A 297 1.25 30.27 5.18
N SER A 298 1.01 28.94 5.09
CA SER A 298 0.62 28.16 6.28
C SER A 298 1.64 27.09 6.72
N GLY A 299 2.68 26.83 5.93
CA GLY A 299 3.64 25.75 6.17
C GLY A 299 3.05 24.33 6.13
N LYS A 300 1.71 24.20 6.03
CA LYS A 300 0.99 22.93 6.01
C LYS A 300 0.96 22.35 4.60
N THR A 301 1.10 21.03 4.50
CA THR A 301 0.97 20.31 3.23
C THR A 301 -0.46 19.85 3.00
N GLY A 302 -0.99 20.08 1.80
CA GLY A 302 -2.24 19.52 1.32
C GLY A 302 -1.99 18.34 0.37
N ASN A 303 -3.03 17.53 0.16
CA ASN A 303 -3.02 16.44 -0.81
C ASN A 303 -4.15 16.66 -1.81
N LEU A 304 -3.81 16.65 -3.10
CA LEU A 304 -4.76 16.69 -4.21
C LEU A 304 -4.83 15.31 -4.87
N PRO A 305 -5.92 14.54 -4.69
CA PRO A 305 -6.07 13.25 -5.36
C PRO A 305 -6.26 13.46 -6.86
N ILE A 306 -5.47 12.76 -7.67
CA ILE A 306 -5.51 12.84 -9.14
C ILE A 306 -6.25 11.64 -9.72
N ALA A 307 -5.84 10.43 -9.34
CA ALA A 307 -6.42 9.21 -9.89
C ALA A 307 -6.26 8.03 -8.94
N THR A 308 -7.08 7.01 -9.18
CA THR A 308 -7.00 5.73 -8.50
C THR A 308 -6.75 4.63 -9.53
N LEU A 309 -5.63 3.94 -9.42
CA LEU A 309 -5.14 2.97 -10.40
C LEU A 309 -4.76 1.66 -9.72
N ARG A 310 -4.94 0.54 -10.43
CA ARG A 310 -4.59 -0.81 -9.93
C ARG A 310 -3.27 -1.36 -10.49
N ASP A 311 -2.88 -0.92 -11.67
CA ASP A 311 -1.75 -1.48 -12.41
C ASP A 311 -0.54 -0.55 -12.27
N SER A 312 0.63 -1.14 -12.01
CA SER A 312 1.88 -0.40 -11.91
C SER A 312 2.26 0.31 -13.20
N ARG A 313 2.00 -0.29 -14.38
CA ARG A 313 2.26 0.36 -15.68
C ARG A 313 1.42 1.61 -15.86
N LYS A 314 0.15 1.55 -15.45
CA LYS A 314 -0.78 2.69 -15.49
C LYS A 314 -0.34 3.80 -14.56
N ILE A 315 0.14 3.45 -13.37
CA ILE A 315 0.69 4.43 -12.41
C ILE A 315 1.93 5.09 -13.00
N GLU A 316 2.87 4.33 -13.55
CA GLU A 316 4.08 4.90 -14.18
C GLU A 316 3.75 5.80 -15.37
N ARG A 317 2.78 5.40 -16.20
CA ARG A 317 2.31 6.25 -17.30
C ARG A 317 1.73 7.56 -16.81
N LEU A 318 0.87 7.52 -15.79
CA LEU A 318 0.30 8.72 -15.18
C LEU A 318 1.40 9.63 -14.59
N LEU A 319 2.38 9.06 -13.88
CA LEU A 319 3.50 9.82 -13.32
C LEU A 319 4.35 10.47 -14.40
N ALA A 320 4.63 9.75 -15.49
CA ALA A 320 5.35 10.29 -16.63
C ALA A 320 4.57 11.45 -17.29
N GLU A 321 3.25 11.30 -17.46
CA GLU A 321 2.37 12.36 -17.99
C GLU A 321 2.39 13.60 -17.10
N ILE A 322 2.20 13.45 -15.77
CA ILE A 322 2.29 14.55 -14.81
C ILE A 322 3.64 15.26 -14.90
N ASN A 323 4.74 14.50 -14.89
CA ASN A 323 6.08 15.06 -14.96
C ASN A 323 6.33 15.80 -16.27
N SER A 324 5.77 15.33 -17.39
CA SER A 324 5.87 16.01 -18.68
C SER A 324 5.09 17.33 -18.70
N ILE A 325 3.96 17.42 -17.99
CA ILE A 325 3.12 18.62 -17.92
C ILE A 325 3.73 19.67 -16.99
N VAL A 326 4.22 19.25 -15.81
CA VAL A 326 4.79 20.16 -14.81
C VAL A 326 6.13 20.78 -15.25
N LYS A 327 6.88 20.07 -16.11
CA LYS A 327 8.17 20.54 -16.65
C LYS A 327 8.04 21.41 -17.92
N LYS A 328 6.87 21.43 -18.56
CA LYS A 328 6.57 22.37 -19.65
C LYS A 328 6.42 23.79 -19.08
#